data_AF-A0A183HRU9-F1
#
_entry.id   AF-A0A183HRU9-F1
#
_cell.length_a   1.000
_cell.length_b   1.000
_cell.length_c   1.000
_cell.angle_alpha   90.00
_cell.angle_beta   90.00
_cell.angle_gamma   90.00
#
_symmetry.space_group_name_H-M   'P 1'
#
loop_
_entity.id
_entity.type
_entity.pdbx_description
1 polymer ?
#
loop_
_entity_poly.entity_id
_entity_poly.type
_entity_poly.pdbx_seq_one_letter_code
_entity_poly.pdbx_strand_id
1 'polypeptide(L)'
;MPFSTLLLNRWHNYLCHEYQSAAFLMENDSERWQIGCLWNGNDINATCAPAPFSNKPITYIEPKKWRQMLHRFRESIGCTARAISETKKAIFFFVQELYVCTERCLHGGIGYMPVLLIAATLMISITLLCFRG
;
A
#
# COMPACT_ATOMS: atom_id res chain seq x y z
N MET A 1 -13.48 14.79 -1.88
CA MET A 1 -14.35 14.96 -3.06
C MET A 1 -15.61 14.10 -2.92
N PRO A 2 -16.75 14.43 -3.56
CA PRO A 2 -17.83 13.46 -3.67
C PRO A 2 -17.35 12.39 -4.66
N PHE A 3 -17.12 11.17 -4.17
CA PHE A 3 -16.94 10.01 -5.04
C PHE A 3 -18.15 9.93 -5.98
N SER A 4 -17.92 9.99 -7.29
CA SER A 4 -18.99 9.74 -8.26
C SER A 4 -19.58 8.36 -7.96
N THR A 5 -20.87 8.31 -7.59
CA THR A 5 -21.58 7.08 -7.19
C THR A 5 -21.44 5.95 -8.22
N LEU A 6 -21.27 6.31 -9.49
CA LEU A 6 -21.01 5.43 -10.63
C LEU A 6 -19.66 4.69 -10.57
N LEU A 7 -18.58 5.35 -10.11
CA LEU A 7 -17.26 4.73 -9.94
C LEU A 7 -17.20 3.88 -8.67
N LEU A 8 -17.87 4.33 -7.60
CA LEU A 8 -17.96 3.58 -6.35
C LEU A 8 -18.60 2.21 -6.60
N ASN A 9 -19.70 2.15 -7.35
CA ASN A 9 -20.37 0.88 -7.66
C ASN A 9 -19.49 -0.12 -8.44
N ARG A 10 -18.58 0.36 -9.29
CA ARG A 10 -17.67 -0.51 -10.06
C ARG A 10 -16.62 -1.18 -9.17
N TRP A 11 -16.10 -0.44 -8.19
CA TRP A 11 -15.04 -0.90 -7.29
C TRP A 11 -15.54 -1.31 -5.92
N HIS A 12 -16.86 -1.24 -5.67
CA HIS A 12 -17.46 -1.49 -4.35
C HIS A 12 -17.03 -2.83 -3.76
N ASN A 13 -17.14 -3.92 -4.54
CA ASN A 13 -16.72 -5.24 -4.10
C ASN A 13 -15.23 -5.27 -3.76
N TYR A 14 -14.37 -4.68 -4.59
CA TYR A 14 -12.94 -4.61 -4.33
C TYR A 14 -12.63 -3.84 -3.04
N LEU A 15 -13.23 -2.65 -2.86
CA LEU A 15 -13.04 -1.80 -1.69
C LEU A 15 -13.56 -2.44 -0.38
N CYS A 16 -14.58 -3.30 -0.47
CA CYS A 16 -15.03 -4.07 0.70
C CYS A 16 -14.03 -5.13 1.16
N HIS A 17 -13.12 -5.58 0.29
CA HIS A 17 -12.12 -6.60 0.59
C HIS A 17 -10.69 -6.06 0.74
N GLU A 18 -10.40 -4.88 0.18
CA GLU A 18 -9.13 -4.18 0.34
C GLU A 18 -8.96 -3.73 1.81
N TYR A 19 -7.80 -4.03 2.40
CA TYR A 19 -7.49 -3.74 3.81
C TYR A 19 -6.20 -2.95 4.00
N GLN A 20 -5.45 -2.66 2.94
CA GLN A 20 -4.13 -2.03 3.03
C GLN A 20 -4.24 -0.52 2.91
N SER A 21 -5.17 0.00 2.11
CA SER A 21 -5.26 1.43 1.78
C SER A 21 -6.67 2.02 1.82
N ALA A 22 -7.72 1.20 1.71
CA ALA A 22 -9.08 1.67 1.48
C ALA A 22 -9.56 2.68 2.53
N ALA A 23 -9.19 2.49 3.80
CA ALA A 23 -9.58 3.40 4.87
C ALA A 23 -9.04 4.83 4.70
N PHE A 24 -7.91 5.02 4.01
CA PHE A 24 -7.36 6.35 3.75
C PHE A 24 -8.15 7.12 2.69
N LEU A 25 -8.92 6.44 1.83
CA LEU A 25 -9.74 7.09 0.79
C LEU A 25 -10.85 7.97 1.37
N MET A 26 -11.22 7.77 2.64
CA MET A 26 -12.22 8.56 3.34
C MET A 26 -11.66 9.66 4.23
N GLU A 27 -10.35 9.67 4.44
CA GLU A 27 -9.74 10.69 5.26
C GLU A 27 -9.74 12.03 4.53
N ASN A 28 -10.00 13.09 5.29
CA ASN A 28 -10.05 14.45 4.76
C ASN A 28 -8.67 14.83 4.23
N ASP A 29 -8.62 15.49 3.06
CA ASP A 29 -7.38 15.84 2.35
C ASP A 29 -6.53 14.65 1.84
N SER A 30 -7.05 13.42 1.83
CA SER A 30 -6.32 12.26 1.26
C SER A 30 -5.86 12.46 -0.19
N GLU A 31 -6.58 13.27 -0.96
CA GLU A 31 -6.22 13.69 -2.32
C GLU A 31 -4.93 14.53 -2.39
N ARG A 32 -4.56 15.19 -1.30
CA ARG A 32 -3.35 16.02 -1.18
C ARG A 32 -2.19 15.26 -0.56
N TRP A 33 -2.44 14.05 -0.08
CA TRP A 33 -1.42 13.22 0.54
C TRP A 33 -0.44 12.72 -0.52
N GLN A 34 0.82 12.62 -0.12
CA GLN A 34 1.83 12.01 -0.95
C GLN A 34 1.58 10.51 -1.03
N ILE A 35 1.93 9.90 -2.16
CA ILE A 35 1.90 8.45 -2.30
C ILE A 35 3.03 7.87 -1.45
N GLY A 36 2.64 7.08 -0.45
CA GLY A 36 3.54 6.35 0.44
C GLY A 36 3.35 4.85 0.30
N CYS A 37 4.21 4.10 0.99
CA CYS A 37 4.18 2.64 0.94
C CYS A 37 3.54 2.10 2.19
N LEU A 38 2.46 1.36 1.96
CA LEU A 38 1.70 0.73 3.00
C LEU A 38 2.13 -0.72 3.07
N TRP A 39 2.60 -1.10 4.24
CA TRP A 39 3.03 -2.44 4.52
C TRP A 39 2.34 -2.94 5.78
N ASN A 40 1.68 -4.08 5.65
CA ASN A 40 1.14 -4.79 6.79
C ASN A 40 2.17 -5.83 7.20
N GLY A 41 2.52 -5.93 8.49
CA GLY A 41 3.70 -6.68 8.96
C GLY A 41 3.76 -8.17 8.53
N ASN A 42 2.66 -8.74 8.05
CA ASN A 42 2.58 -10.11 7.57
C ASN A 42 2.50 -10.27 6.03
N ASP A 43 2.39 -9.16 5.28
CA ASP A 43 2.34 -9.18 3.82
C ASP A 43 3.76 -9.12 3.24
N ILE A 44 3.99 -9.76 2.08
CA ILE A 44 5.28 -9.64 1.38
C ILE A 44 5.27 -8.44 0.41
N ASN A 45 4.08 -8.01 0.02
CA ASN A 45 3.88 -6.96 -0.96
C ASN A 45 3.45 -5.66 -0.27
N ALA A 46 4.28 -4.63 -0.41
CA ALA A 46 3.89 -3.28 -0.06
C ALA A 46 2.98 -2.69 -1.16
N THR A 47 1.97 -1.94 -0.74
CA THR A 47 1.04 -1.27 -1.66
C THR A 47 1.28 0.24 -1.67
N CYS A 48 1.22 0.83 -2.85
CA CYS A 48 1.27 2.29 -3.01
C CYS A 48 -0.12 2.87 -2.80
N ALA A 49 -0.24 3.81 -1.88
CA ALA A 49 -1.46 4.57 -1.72
C ALA A 49 -1.19 5.92 -1.04
N PRO A 50 -2.15 6.87 -1.10
CA PRO A 50 -2.06 8.11 -0.35
C PRO A 50 -1.93 7.81 1.14
N ALA A 51 -0.92 8.40 1.78
CA ALA A 51 -0.65 8.19 3.18
C ALA A 51 -0.32 9.52 3.88
N PRO A 52 -0.69 9.69 5.15
CA PRO A 52 -0.47 10.95 5.85
C PRO A 52 1.03 11.24 5.94
N PHE A 53 1.38 12.50 5.71
CA PHE A 53 2.77 12.93 5.81
C PHE A 53 3.30 12.75 7.24
N SER A 54 4.54 12.27 7.34
CA SER A 54 5.23 12.11 8.61
C SER A 54 6.69 12.49 8.45
N ASN A 55 7.23 13.17 9.47
CA ASN A 55 8.66 13.51 9.53
C ASN A 55 9.55 12.30 9.86
N LYS A 56 8.95 11.14 10.14
CA LYS A 56 9.67 9.89 10.42
C LYS A 56 9.78 9.06 9.13
N PRO A 57 10.91 8.34 8.93
CA PRO A 57 11.09 7.48 7.77
C PRO A 57 10.04 6.36 7.72
N ILE A 58 9.66 5.86 8.89
CA ILE A 58 8.60 4.86 9.06
C ILE A 58 7.63 5.36 10.13
N THR A 59 6.36 5.32 9.78
CA THR A 59 5.25 5.61 10.70
C THR A 59 4.43 4.36 10.92
N TYR A 60 3.92 4.24 12.14
CA TYR A 60 3.19 3.08 12.60
C TYR A 60 1.77 3.46 12.98
N ILE A 61 0.79 2.69 12.51
CA ILE A 61 -0.59 2.79 12.96
C ILE A 61 -0.95 1.51 13.70
N GLU A 62 -1.33 1.69 14.96
CA GLU A 62 -1.74 0.59 15.83
C GLU A 62 -2.88 -0.24 15.22
N PRO A 63 -2.85 -1.58 15.36
CA PRO A 63 -3.88 -2.45 14.82
C PRO A 63 -5.29 -2.10 15.28
N LYS A 64 -5.48 -1.69 16.53
CA LYS A 64 -6.82 -1.30 17.02
C LYS A 64 -7.35 -0.07 16.29
N LYS A 65 -6.48 0.92 16.06
CA LYS A 65 -6.83 2.15 15.35
C LYS A 65 -7.12 1.87 13.88
N TRP A 66 -6.23 1.14 13.20
CA TRP A 66 -6.43 0.79 11.79
C TRP A 66 -7.72 -0.02 11.56
N ARG A 67 -8.00 -0.97 12.46
CA ARG A 67 -9.26 -1.73 12.46
C ARG A 67 -10.51 -0.86 12.52
N GLN A 68 -10.49 0.15 13.38
CA GLN A 68 -11.60 1.07 13.51
C GLN A 68 -11.79 1.92 12.26
N MET A 69 -10.70 2.35 11.62
CA MET A 69 -10.75 3.11 10.36
C MET A 69 -11.36 2.27 9.24
N LEU A 70 -10.89 1.03 9.04
CA LEU A 70 -11.45 0.09 8.05
C LEU A 70 -12.92 -0.24 8.28
N HIS A 71 -13.32 -0.42 9.55
CA HIS A 71 -14.72 -0.68 9.89
C HIS A 71 -15.63 0.48 9.48
N ARG A 72 -15.27 1.71 9.87
CA ARG A 72 -16.02 2.92 9.52
C ARG A 72 -16.09 3.12 8.02
N PHE A 73 -14.99 2.87 7.32
CA PHE A 73 -14.94 2.95 5.86
C PHE A 73 -15.99 2.04 5.22
N ARG A 74 -15.98 0.76 5.59
CA ARG A 74 -16.89 -0.25 5.02
C ARG A 74 -18.35 0.00 5.35
N GLU A 75 -18.64 0.46 6.57
CA GLU A 75 -19.99 0.87 6.96
C GLU A 75 -20.50 2.02 6.09
N SER A 76 -19.65 3.02 5.82
CA SER A 76 -20.06 4.20 5.05
C SER A 76 -20.32 3.91 3.57
N ILE A 77 -19.57 2.97 2.97
CA ILE A 77 -19.75 2.60 1.56
C ILE A 77 -20.86 1.56 1.36
N GLY A 78 -21.37 0.97 2.44
CA GLY A 78 -22.49 0.01 2.40
C GLY A 78 -22.09 -1.45 2.20
N CYS A 79 -20.91 -1.87 2.64
CA CYS A 79 -20.48 -3.28 2.53
C CYS A 79 -21.39 -4.21 3.34
N THR A 80 -21.52 -5.47 2.90
CA THR A 80 -22.31 -6.48 3.62
C THR A 80 -21.74 -6.82 5.00
N ALA A 81 -22.61 -7.16 5.96
CA ALA A 81 -22.18 -7.59 7.30
C ALA A 81 -21.26 -8.83 7.27
N ARG A 82 -21.42 -9.68 6.25
CA ARG A 82 -20.52 -10.81 5.98
C ARG A 82 -19.12 -10.33 5.63
N ALA A 83 -18.97 -9.39 4.69
CA ALA A 83 -17.67 -8.82 4.34
C ALA A 83 -17.00 -8.17 5.55
N ILE A 84 -17.75 -7.43 6.38
CA ILE A 84 -17.25 -6.79 7.61
C ILE A 84 -16.80 -7.82 8.67
N SER A 85 -17.53 -8.93 8.82
CA SER A 85 -17.21 -9.98 9.80
C SER A 85 -16.08 -10.92 9.37
N GLU A 86 -16.02 -11.29 8.08
CA GLU A 86 -14.93 -12.09 7.51
C GLU A 86 -13.62 -11.30 7.59
N THR A 87 -13.66 -9.99 7.33
CA THR A 87 -12.49 -9.15 7.58
C THR A 87 -12.21 -8.96 9.06
N LYS A 88 -13.15 -8.91 10.00
CA LYS A 88 -12.77 -8.92 11.44
C LYS A 88 -11.89 -10.13 11.79
N LYS A 89 -12.15 -11.31 11.23
CA LYS A 89 -11.32 -12.51 11.42
C LYS A 89 -9.99 -12.40 10.66
N ALA A 90 -10.03 -12.04 9.38
CA ALA A 90 -8.83 -11.91 8.57
C ALA A 90 -7.91 -10.79 9.08
N ILE A 91 -8.44 -9.63 9.44
CA ILE A 91 -7.70 -8.51 10.01
C ILE A 91 -7.17 -8.83 11.41
N PHE A 92 -7.94 -9.55 12.25
CA PHE A 92 -7.42 -10.00 13.54
C PHE A 92 -6.20 -10.93 13.40
N PHE A 93 -6.11 -11.69 12.30
CA PHE A 93 -5.03 -12.66 12.07
C PHE A 93 -3.88 -12.10 11.20
N PHE A 94 -4.21 -11.34 10.16
CA PHE A 94 -3.30 -10.85 9.12
C PHE A 94 -2.94 -9.37 9.28
N VAL A 95 -3.79 -8.53 9.88
CA VAL A 95 -3.57 -7.09 10.01
C VAL A 95 -3.18 -6.77 11.44
N GLN A 96 -1.96 -7.17 11.78
CA GLN A 96 -1.35 -6.92 13.09
C GLN A 96 -0.91 -5.46 13.24
N GLU A 97 -0.67 -4.75 12.13
CA GLU A 97 -0.12 -3.40 12.14
C GLU A 97 -0.02 -2.82 10.73
N LEU A 98 -0.19 -1.50 10.59
CA LEU A 98 0.09 -0.82 9.33
C LEU A 98 1.32 0.07 9.47
N TYR A 99 2.35 -0.26 8.71
CA TYR A 99 3.54 0.56 8.50
C TYR A 99 3.34 1.45 7.28
N VAL A 100 3.72 2.70 7.43
CA VAL A 100 3.72 3.73 6.39
C VAL A 100 5.15 4.20 6.21
N CYS A 101 5.77 3.86 5.08
CA CYS A 101 7.07 4.38 4.71
C CYS A 101 6.92 5.66 3.88
N THR A 102 7.68 6.69 4.22
CA THR A 102 7.76 7.96 3.47
C THR A 102 8.73 7.87 2.29
N GLU A 103 9.58 6.86 2.26
CA GLU A 103 10.46 6.55 1.13
C GLU A 103 9.70 5.89 -0.02
N ARG A 104 10.16 6.12 -1.26
CA ARG A 104 9.45 5.74 -2.49
C ARG A 104 9.16 4.24 -2.53
N CYS A 105 7.96 3.90 -2.99
CA CYS A 105 7.57 2.51 -3.11
C CYS A 105 8.23 1.87 -4.30
N LEU A 106 9.06 0.86 -4.02
CA LEU A 106 9.32 -0.17 -5.01
C LEU A 106 8.05 -0.99 -5.18
N HIS A 107 7.14 -0.51 -6.01
CA HIS A 107 6.06 -1.31 -6.56
C HIS A 107 6.70 -2.32 -7.52
N GLY A 108 7.19 -3.45 -7.02
CA GLY A 108 7.74 -4.55 -7.85
C GLY A 108 8.75 -4.11 -8.92
N GLY A 109 9.52 -3.04 -8.68
CA GLY A 109 10.65 -2.66 -9.52
C GLY A 109 11.83 -3.58 -9.21
N ILE A 110 12.70 -3.79 -10.19
CA ILE A 110 13.93 -4.57 -10.08
C ILE A 110 14.62 -4.17 -8.76
N GLY A 111 14.64 -5.08 -7.78
CA GLY A 111 15.24 -4.80 -6.48
C GLY A 111 16.72 -4.40 -6.62
N TYR A 112 17.30 -3.83 -5.56
CA TYR A 112 18.70 -3.43 -5.56
C TYR A 112 19.63 -4.53 -6.05
N MET A 113 19.37 -5.80 -5.70
CA MET A 113 20.16 -6.93 -6.16
C MET A 113 20.16 -7.10 -7.68
N PRO A 114 19.00 -7.24 -8.36
CA PRO A 114 19.02 -7.32 -9.82
C PRO A 114 19.44 -6.02 -10.53
N VAL A 115 19.28 -4.83 -9.92
CA VAL A 115 19.88 -3.59 -10.45
C VAL A 115 21.41 -3.64 -10.39
N LEU A 116 21.99 -4.13 -9.29
CA LEU A 116 23.44 -4.31 -9.15
C LEU A 116 23.98 -5.34 -10.16
N LEU A 117 23.24 -6.41 -10.43
CA LEU A 117 23.61 -7.40 -11.46
C LEU A 117 23.58 -6.80 -12.88
N ILE A 118 22.58 -5.98 -13.20
CA ILE A 118 22.52 -5.27 -14.48
C ILE A 118 23.68 -4.27 -14.60
N ALA A 119 23.98 -3.53 -13.54
CA ALA A 119 25.11 -2.60 -13.53
C ALA A 119 26.46 -3.33 -13.71
N ALA A 120 26.66 -4.45 -13.01
CA ALA A 120 27.89 -5.25 -13.13
C ALA A 120 28.07 -5.84 -14.54
N THR A 121 26.99 -6.37 -15.14
CA THR A 121 27.03 -6.93 -16.50
C THR A 121 27.33 -5.87 -17.56
N LEU A 122 26.79 -4.67 -17.41
CA LEU A 122 27.12 -3.53 -18.29
C LEU A 122 28.59 -3.12 -18.14
N MET A 123 29.10 -3.01 -16.92
CA MET A 123 30.51 -2.68 -16.66
C MET A 123 31.48 -3.70 -17.27
N ILE A 124 31.19 -4.99 -17.15
CA ILE A 124 31.98 -6.06 -17.77
C ILE A 124 31.94 -5.94 -19.30
N SER A 125 30.76 -5.70 -19.87
CA SER A 125 30.59 -5.58 -21.32
C SER A 125 31.37 -4.40 -21.90
N ILE A 126 31.33 -3.24 -21.24
CA ILE A 126 32.11 -2.06 -21.63
C ILE A 126 33.61 -2.34 -21.52
N THR A 127 34.04 -2.98 -20.44
CA THR A 127 35.46 -3.34 -20.24
C THR A 127 35.93 -4.27 -21.35
N LEU A 128 35.16 -5.30 -21.69
CA LEU A 128 35.50 -6.21 -22.78
C LEU A 128 35.53 -5.52 -24.15
N LEU A 129 34.63 -4.56 -24.41
CA LEU A 129 34.65 -3.78 -25.65
C LEU A 129 35.87 -2.86 -25.73
N CYS A 130 36.28 -2.23 -24.63
CA CYS A 130 37.42 -1.31 -24.58
C CYS A 130 38.79 -2.00 -24.60
N PHE A 131 38.90 -3.24 -24.08
CA PHE A 131 40.18 -3.98 -24.02
C PHE A 131 40.34 -5.03 -25.13
N ARG A 132 39.32 -5.24 -25.97
CA ARG A 132 39.34 -6.24 -27.06
C ARG A 132 39.24 -5.61 -28.46
N GLY A 133 39.25 -4.27 -28.56
CA GLY A 133 39.52 -3.51 -29.78
C GLY A 133 40.95 -2.96 -29.75
#